data_AF-A0A1Y4BMZ2-F1
#
_entry.id   AF-A0A1Y4BMZ2-F1
#
_cell.length_a   1.000
_cell.length_b   1.000
_cell.length_c   1.000
_cell.angle_alpha   90.00
_cell.angle_beta   90.00
_cell.angle_gamma   90.00
#
_symmetry.space_group_name_H-M   'P 1'
#
loop_
_entity.id
_entity.type
_entity.pdbx_description
1 polymer ?
#
loop_
_entity_poly.entity_id
_entity_poly.type
_entity_poly.pdbx_seq_one_letter_code
_entity_poly.pdbx_strand_id
1 'polypeptide(L)'
;MLVVIRGAGDIASGIALRLHRAGMQVVMCDLAVPTSIRRTVCFSEAIRLGEMRVEGVRGVLCADAAAARAAAAAGDVAVLVDPEAACVRDLAPDALVDAILAKRNLGTTRDLAPVVIGVGPGFTAREDCDAAVETMRGHYLGRVYYEGSPIPNTAVPGLIGGYAGERVMRAPADGVFEPCVEVGAQVAAGDVCATVVGEPMRATIDGVVRGLLQAGVPVHKGMKCGDVDPRCHPEYIESASDKALAVGGGVLEAILALSGEKDEQAEKNARPVNGSLSDEGFVSALVAELEAGRRVGLASLLATSGSMPRHEGARLAVLADGELIGTVGGGAIEQLASERARAAQGGGAPSLEWYHTGDAMACGGDALLAVRALTADDLPALLAVRDALLRDEPVCVSERWADAAAPTIEVGPAARLSAPTWDDARATYREPVAAPSRLHVFGAGHVGAALVGMSVAAGFEAHVYDDRPELATSERLPQAATVTCGAFNELAASAAIGPRDSVVVLTHGHAYDETVLLAVLSRDVQPAYVGCIGSARKAALAREHLVAAGVPRERVDAVAMPIGLAIGAVTPAEIALAIVAQLVRRRAERRGEGPGKGERA
;
A
#
# COMPACT_ATOMS: atom_id res chain seq x y z
N MET A 1 10.40 -8.30 0.86
CA MET A 1 9.97 -8.07 -0.53
C MET A 1 10.30 -9.28 -1.37
N LEU A 2 9.30 -9.87 -2.02
CA LEU A 2 9.38 -10.98 -2.96
C LEU A 2 9.34 -10.47 -4.40
N VAL A 3 10.32 -10.84 -5.21
CA VAL A 3 10.42 -10.46 -6.62
C VAL A 3 10.43 -11.70 -7.51
N VAL A 4 9.54 -11.73 -8.50
CA VAL A 4 9.55 -12.74 -9.56
C VAL A 4 10.24 -12.16 -10.79
N ILE A 5 11.16 -12.93 -11.39
CA ILE A 5 11.87 -12.57 -12.62
C ILE A 5 11.48 -13.55 -13.73
N ARG A 6 10.92 -13.04 -14.83
CA ARG A 6 10.75 -13.83 -16.05
C ARG A 6 12.08 -13.92 -16.78
N GLY A 7 12.57 -15.13 -16.99
CA GLY A 7 13.89 -15.46 -17.52
C GLY A 7 14.91 -15.76 -16.41
N ALA A 8 15.82 -16.70 -16.66
CA ALA A 8 16.95 -17.02 -15.78
C ALA A 8 18.32 -17.05 -16.49
N GLY A 9 18.40 -16.44 -17.68
CA GLY A 9 19.64 -16.27 -18.45
C GLY A 9 20.59 -15.19 -17.90
N ASP A 10 21.58 -14.78 -18.71
CA ASP A 10 22.73 -13.94 -18.30
C ASP A 10 22.30 -12.58 -17.71
N ILE A 11 21.36 -11.87 -18.36
CA ILE A 11 20.86 -10.57 -17.85
C ILE A 11 20.00 -10.75 -16.60
N ALA A 12 19.07 -11.70 -16.63
CA ALA A 12 18.19 -12.00 -15.50
C ALA A 12 18.99 -12.42 -14.26
N SER A 13 20.08 -13.19 -14.44
CA SER A 13 20.96 -13.59 -13.35
C SER A 13 21.72 -12.41 -12.74
N GLY A 14 22.17 -11.45 -13.56
CA GLY A 14 22.75 -10.20 -13.05
C GLY A 14 21.75 -9.35 -12.25
N ILE A 15 20.48 -9.33 -12.66
CA ILE A 15 19.39 -8.71 -11.90
C ILE A 15 19.20 -9.45 -10.57
N ALA A 16 19.05 -10.78 -10.59
CA ALA A 16 18.88 -11.59 -9.40
C ALA A 16 20.01 -11.38 -8.37
N LEU A 17 21.28 -11.31 -8.81
CA LEU A 17 22.41 -11.00 -7.93
C LEU A 17 22.27 -9.66 -7.22
N ARG A 18 21.81 -8.61 -7.92
CA ARG A 18 21.63 -7.27 -7.34
C ARG A 18 20.48 -7.25 -6.33
N LEU A 19 19.34 -7.85 -6.67
CA LEU A 19 18.18 -7.91 -5.81
C LEU A 19 18.44 -8.76 -4.56
N HIS A 20 19.05 -9.93 -4.72
CA HIS A 20 19.44 -10.81 -3.62
C HIS A 20 20.41 -10.11 -2.65
N ARG A 21 21.46 -9.46 -3.17
CA ARG A 21 22.42 -8.69 -2.35
C ARG A 21 21.78 -7.47 -1.66
N ALA A 22 20.65 -6.98 -2.15
CA ALA A 22 19.84 -5.96 -1.51
C ALA A 22 18.83 -6.52 -0.48
N GLY A 23 18.84 -7.83 -0.22
CA GLY A 23 17.99 -8.49 0.77
C GLY A 23 16.60 -8.90 0.26
N MET A 24 16.36 -8.85 -1.06
CA MET A 24 15.09 -9.27 -1.64
C MET A 24 15.05 -10.79 -1.85
N GLN A 25 13.87 -11.38 -1.68
CA GLN A 25 13.60 -12.79 -1.98
C GLN A 25 13.36 -12.92 -3.49
N VAL A 26 14.09 -13.79 -4.17
CA VAL A 26 14.07 -13.87 -5.64
C VAL A 26 13.56 -15.23 -6.11
N VAL A 27 12.57 -15.21 -7.00
CA VAL A 27 12.11 -16.36 -7.77
C VAL A 27 12.32 -16.08 -9.25
N MET A 28 12.91 -17.01 -9.99
CA MET A 28 13.17 -16.89 -11.43
C MET A 28 12.42 -17.98 -12.18
N CYS A 29 11.90 -17.64 -13.35
CA CYS A 29 11.16 -18.56 -14.22
C CYS A 29 11.88 -18.72 -15.56
N ASP A 30 12.03 -19.94 -16.08
CA ASP A 30 12.65 -20.17 -17.40
C ASP A 30 12.06 -21.39 -18.12
N LEU A 31 12.56 -21.67 -19.32
CA LEU A 31 12.23 -22.81 -20.16
C LEU A 31 12.76 -24.12 -19.55
N ALA A 32 12.04 -25.23 -19.82
CA ALA A 32 12.48 -26.57 -19.43
C ALA A 32 13.83 -26.97 -20.04
N VAL A 33 14.15 -26.40 -21.21
CA VAL A 33 15.46 -26.54 -21.87
C VAL A 33 16.05 -25.13 -21.99
N PRO A 34 16.89 -24.70 -21.04
CA PRO A 34 17.50 -23.38 -21.06
C PRO A 34 18.33 -23.13 -22.32
N THR A 35 18.28 -21.90 -22.83
CA THR A 35 19.03 -21.47 -24.03
C THR A 35 20.15 -20.48 -23.72
N SER A 36 20.52 -20.36 -22.44
CA SER A 36 21.62 -19.53 -21.96
C SER A 36 22.96 -20.11 -22.41
N ILE A 37 23.73 -19.37 -23.21
CA ILE A 37 25.06 -19.83 -23.61
C ILE A 37 26.13 -19.62 -22.52
N ARG A 38 25.99 -18.60 -21.67
CA ARG A 38 26.94 -18.33 -20.56
C ARG A 38 26.54 -19.11 -19.32
N ARG A 39 26.47 -20.44 -19.46
CA ARG A 39 25.91 -21.37 -18.45
C ARG A 39 26.58 -21.27 -17.08
N THR A 40 27.86 -20.94 -17.03
CA THR A 40 28.65 -20.75 -15.81
C THR A 40 28.19 -19.59 -14.94
N VAL A 41 27.36 -18.68 -15.46
CA VAL A 41 26.88 -17.49 -14.75
C VAL A 41 25.37 -17.28 -14.87
N CYS A 42 24.61 -18.32 -15.21
CA CYS A 42 23.15 -18.26 -15.34
C CYS A 42 22.48 -19.19 -14.33
N PHE A 43 21.51 -18.67 -13.56
CA PHE A 43 20.72 -19.49 -12.64
C PHE A 43 19.83 -20.51 -13.37
N SER A 44 19.54 -20.30 -14.65
CA SER A 44 18.86 -21.29 -15.50
C SER A 44 19.55 -22.66 -15.50
N GLU A 45 20.86 -22.74 -15.23
CA GLU A 45 21.58 -24.02 -15.16
C GLU A 45 21.11 -24.92 -14.01
N ALA A 46 20.48 -24.34 -12.97
CA ALA A 46 19.85 -25.10 -11.90
C ALA A 46 18.75 -26.04 -12.42
N ILE A 47 18.09 -25.72 -13.55
CA ILE A 47 17.08 -26.58 -14.17
C ILE A 47 17.68 -27.92 -14.61
N ARG A 48 18.94 -27.92 -15.04
CA ARG A 48 19.64 -29.13 -15.50
C ARG A 48 20.36 -29.85 -14.36
N LEU A 49 20.91 -29.08 -13.42
CA LEU A 49 21.81 -29.60 -12.37
C LEU A 49 21.11 -29.79 -11.01
N GLY A 50 19.88 -29.33 -10.85
CA GLY A 50 19.18 -29.25 -9.56
C GLY A 50 19.57 -28.02 -8.73
N GLU A 51 20.83 -27.58 -8.80
CA GLU A 51 21.32 -26.35 -8.17
C GLU A 51 22.44 -25.70 -8.99
N MET A 52 22.65 -24.41 -8.77
CA MET A 52 23.71 -23.62 -9.39
C MET A 52 24.23 -22.54 -8.43
N ARG A 53 25.52 -22.21 -8.49
CA ARG A 53 26.10 -21.07 -7.77
C ARG A 53 26.62 -20.04 -8.75
N VAL A 54 26.14 -18.80 -8.62
CA VAL A 54 26.62 -17.65 -9.38
C VAL A 54 27.19 -16.64 -8.40
N GLU A 55 28.49 -16.38 -8.47
CA GLU A 55 29.21 -15.44 -7.58
C GLU A 55 28.86 -15.60 -6.08
N GLY A 56 28.84 -16.86 -5.61
CA GLY A 56 28.56 -17.20 -4.22
C GLY A 56 27.07 -17.33 -3.87
N VAL A 57 26.17 -16.78 -4.68
CA VAL A 57 24.71 -16.91 -4.48
C VAL A 57 24.25 -18.26 -5.01
N ARG A 58 23.53 -19.00 -4.17
CA ARG A 58 22.98 -20.32 -4.51
C ARG A 58 21.60 -20.16 -5.13
N GLY A 59 21.38 -20.81 -6.26
CA GLY A 59 20.08 -20.98 -6.89
C GLY A 59 19.69 -22.45 -6.96
N VAL A 60 18.40 -22.73 -6.77
CA VAL A 60 17.88 -24.09 -6.63
C VAL A 60 16.64 -24.31 -7.49
N LEU A 61 16.59 -25.45 -8.17
CA LEU A 61 15.40 -25.88 -8.90
C LEU A 61 14.29 -26.23 -7.91
N CYS A 62 13.13 -25.60 -8.09
CA CYS A 62 11.94 -25.83 -7.29
C CYS A 62 10.89 -26.59 -8.11
N ALA A 63 10.11 -27.44 -7.44
CA ALA A 63 9.07 -28.22 -8.09
C ALA A 63 7.81 -27.38 -8.38
N ASP A 64 7.51 -26.42 -7.52
CA ASP A 64 6.30 -25.59 -7.58
C ASP A 64 6.51 -24.24 -6.86
N ALA A 65 5.48 -23.38 -6.92
CA ALA A 65 5.48 -22.06 -6.30
C ALA A 65 5.68 -22.10 -4.77
N ALA A 66 5.16 -23.11 -4.08
CA ALA A 66 5.30 -23.22 -2.63
C ALA A 66 6.75 -23.53 -2.23
N ALA A 67 7.38 -24.48 -2.93
CA ALA A 67 8.80 -24.79 -2.78
C ALA A 67 9.67 -23.58 -3.13
N ALA A 68 9.32 -22.84 -4.19
CA ALA A 68 10.04 -21.63 -4.57
C ALA A 68 9.96 -20.54 -3.50
N ARG A 69 8.78 -20.30 -2.90
CA ARG A 69 8.63 -19.36 -1.78
C ARG A 69 9.49 -19.78 -0.59
N ALA A 70 9.48 -21.06 -0.23
CA ALA A 70 10.28 -21.56 0.90
C ALA A 70 11.79 -21.39 0.66
N ALA A 71 12.28 -21.72 -0.55
CA ALA A 71 13.68 -21.54 -0.91
C ALA A 71 14.09 -20.06 -0.90
N ALA A 72 13.26 -19.18 -1.47
CA ALA A 72 13.51 -17.74 -1.47
C ALA A 72 13.53 -17.16 -0.05
N ALA A 73 12.64 -17.62 0.83
CA ALA A 73 12.62 -17.23 2.23
C ALA A 73 13.85 -17.72 3.02
N ALA A 74 14.44 -18.85 2.62
CA ALA A 74 15.69 -19.36 3.18
C ALA A 74 16.95 -18.63 2.65
N GLY A 75 16.78 -17.68 1.73
CA GLY A 75 17.86 -16.87 1.18
C GLY A 75 18.51 -17.46 -0.08
N ASP A 76 17.92 -18.49 -0.69
CA ASP A 76 18.34 -19.00 -2.01
C ASP A 76 17.61 -18.25 -3.14
N VAL A 77 18.16 -18.28 -4.36
CA VAL A 77 17.43 -17.88 -5.57
C VAL A 77 16.62 -19.08 -6.07
N ALA A 78 15.29 -19.02 -5.95
CA ALA A 78 14.44 -20.11 -6.44
C ALA A 78 14.34 -20.06 -7.97
N VAL A 79 14.44 -21.22 -8.64
CA VAL A 79 14.33 -21.35 -10.09
C VAL A 79 13.20 -22.32 -10.44
N LEU A 80 12.28 -21.91 -11.31
CA LEU A 80 11.13 -22.68 -11.75
C LEU A 80 11.18 -22.91 -13.26
N VAL A 81 10.76 -24.11 -13.68
CA VAL A 81 10.41 -24.41 -15.07
C VAL A 81 8.99 -23.91 -15.30
N ASP A 82 8.85 -22.64 -15.68
CA ASP A 82 7.58 -21.93 -15.81
C ASP A 82 7.69 -20.82 -16.86
N PRO A 83 7.72 -21.15 -18.16
CA PRO A 83 8.02 -20.17 -19.22
C PRO A 83 7.01 -19.01 -19.30
N GLU A 84 5.77 -19.25 -18.87
CA GLU A 84 4.71 -18.25 -18.84
C GLU A 84 4.67 -17.46 -17.53
N ALA A 85 5.50 -17.82 -16.55
CA ALA A 85 5.49 -17.28 -15.19
C ALA A 85 4.09 -17.36 -14.54
N ALA A 86 3.40 -18.48 -14.72
CA ALA A 86 2.10 -18.74 -14.12
C ALA A 86 2.13 -18.67 -12.57
N CYS A 87 3.27 -18.98 -11.96
CA CYS A 87 3.49 -18.90 -10.52
C CYS A 87 3.28 -17.50 -9.93
N VAL A 88 3.28 -16.42 -10.74
CA VAL A 88 3.00 -15.06 -10.27
C VAL A 88 1.65 -14.97 -9.55
N ARG A 89 0.64 -15.73 -9.99
CA ARG A 89 -0.68 -15.74 -9.36
C ARG A 89 -0.66 -16.31 -7.96
N ASP A 90 0.09 -17.39 -7.76
CA ASP A 90 0.17 -18.10 -6.47
C ASP A 90 1.18 -17.42 -5.52
N LEU A 91 2.23 -16.83 -6.09
CA LEU A 91 3.27 -16.12 -5.34
C LEU A 91 2.87 -14.70 -4.97
N ALA A 92 1.96 -14.07 -5.71
CA ALA A 92 1.53 -12.68 -5.51
C ALA A 92 2.72 -11.76 -5.14
N PRO A 93 3.75 -11.66 -6.01
CA PRO A 93 4.98 -10.96 -5.67
C PRO A 93 4.75 -9.46 -5.54
N ASP A 94 5.61 -8.80 -4.76
CA ASP A 94 5.61 -7.34 -4.63
C ASP A 94 6.06 -6.66 -5.94
N ALA A 95 6.96 -7.33 -6.68
CA ALA A 95 7.42 -6.87 -7.97
C ALA A 95 7.61 -8.03 -8.98
N LEU A 96 7.34 -7.73 -10.25
CA LEU A 96 7.62 -8.58 -11.40
C LEU A 96 8.63 -7.91 -12.33
N VAL A 97 9.67 -8.63 -12.71
CA VAL A 97 10.67 -8.17 -13.68
C VAL A 97 10.64 -9.06 -14.90
N ASP A 98 10.33 -8.51 -16.08
CA ASP A 98 10.46 -9.25 -17.33
C ASP A 98 11.86 -9.05 -17.93
N ALA A 99 12.69 -10.08 -17.80
CA ALA A 99 14.06 -10.14 -18.30
C ALA A 99 14.27 -11.27 -19.32
N ILE A 100 13.23 -11.66 -20.05
CA ILE A 100 13.31 -12.66 -21.13
C ILE A 100 14.13 -12.12 -22.32
N LEU A 101 14.14 -10.79 -22.52
CA LEU A 101 14.84 -10.11 -23.63
C LEU A 101 14.33 -10.56 -25.01
N ALA A 102 13.03 -10.82 -25.12
CA ALA A 102 12.36 -11.23 -26.36
C ALA A 102 12.33 -10.13 -27.45
N LYS A 103 12.72 -8.90 -27.11
CA LYS A 103 12.71 -7.70 -27.99
C LYS A 103 11.32 -7.24 -28.43
N ARG A 104 10.29 -7.84 -27.83
CA ARG A 104 8.87 -7.54 -27.98
C ARG A 104 8.18 -7.99 -26.69
N ASN A 105 7.11 -7.32 -26.30
CA ASN A 105 6.28 -7.77 -25.20
C ASN A 105 5.58 -9.10 -25.57
N LEU A 106 5.70 -10.12 -24.71
CA LEU A 106 5.10 -11.45 -24.86
C LEU A 106 3.92 -11.69 -23.90
N GLY A 107 3.31 -10.62 -23.39
CA GLY A 107 2.15 -10.69 -22.49
C GLY A 107 2.43 -10.23 -21.06
N THR A 108 3.48 -9.44 -20.84
CA THR A 108 3.70 -8.75 -19.58
C THR A 108 2.85 -7.48 -19.56
N THR A 109 2.08 -7.30 -18.49
CA THR A 109 1.19 -6.17 -18.29
C THR A 109 1.34 -5.63 -16.86
N ARG A 110 0.96 -4.36 -16.67
CA ARG A 110 1.12 -3.62 -15.41
C ARG A 110 0.33 -4.18 -14.22
N ASP A 111 -0.67 -5.01 -14.48
CA ASP A 111 -1.54 -5.62 -13.46
C ASP A 111 -1.02 -6.94 -12.91
N LEU A 112 0.11 -7.46 -13.43
CA LEU A 112 0.66 -8.74 -12.97
C LEU A 112 1.29 -8.68 -11.56
N ALA A 113 1.71 -7.50 -11.11
CA ALA A 113 2.24 -7.27 -9.77
C ALA A 113 2.06 -5.79 -9.39
N PRO A 114 2.19 -5.40 -8.11
CA PRO A 114 2.18 -4.00 -7.71
C PRO A 114 3.26 -3.16 -8.42
N VAL A 115 4.44 -3.72 -8.68
CA VAL A 115 5.49 -3.07 -9.47
C VAL A 115 5.89 -3.98 -10.63
N VAL A 116 5.72 -3.52 -11.87
CA VAL A 116 6.10 -4.29 -13.07
C VAL A 116 7.21 -3.57 -13.84
N ILE A 117 8.33 -4.24 -14.07
CA ILE A 117 9.50 -3.68 -14.77
C ILE A 117 9.80 -4.47 -16.04
N GLY A 118 9.84 -3.77 -17.17
CA GLY A 118 10.28 -4.32 -18.46
C GLY A 118 11.78 -4.12 -18.70
N VAL A 119 12.50 -5.16 -19.10
CA VAL A 119 13.95 -5.05 -19.35
C VAL A 119 14.25 -5.08 -20.85
N GLY A 120 14.76 -3.96 -21.36
CA GLY A 120 15.24 -3.83 -22.73
C GLY A 120 14.16 -3.50 -23.76
N PRO A 121 14.51 -3.58 -25.07
CA PRO A 121 13.60 -3.19 -26.14
C PRO A 121 12.33 -4.05 -26.17
N GLY A 122 11.22 -3.42 -26.56
CA GLY A 122 9.91 -4.08 -26.65
C GLY A 122 8.99 -3.81 -25.47
N PHE A 123 9.41 -2.99 -24.51
CA PHE A 123 8.60 -2.48 -23.41
C PHE A 123 8.53 -0.96 -23.45
N THR A 124 7.34 -0.42 -23.15
CA THR A 124 7.09 1.00 -22.96
C THR A 124 6.57 1.24 -21.55
N ALA A 125 7.26 2.10 -20.79
CA ALA A 125 6.83 2.51 -19.47
C ALA A 125 5.51 3.30 -19.56
N ARG A 126 4.61 3.07 -18.59
CA ARG A 126 3.20 3.51 -18.51
C ARG A 126 2.21 2.81 -19.43
N GLU A 127 2.69 2.04 -20.41
CA GLU A 127 1.84 1.22 -21.28
C GLU A 127 1.92 -0.26 -20.88
N ASP A 128 3.09 -0.87 -21.05
CA ASP A 128 3.32 -2.30 -20.78
C ASP A 128 3.71 -2.58 -19.32
N CYS A 129 4.46 -1.66 -18.73
CA CYS A 129 5.12 -1.79 -17.42
C CYS A 129 5.16 -0.44 -16.71
N ASP A 130 5.43 -0.42 -15.41
CA ASP A 130 5.55 0.82 -14.63
C ASP A 130 6.89 1.53 -14.89
N ALA A 131 7.94 0.76 -15.16
CA ALA A 131 9.23 1.28 -15.62
C ALA A 131 9.91 0.33 -16.61
N ALA A 132 10.73 0.88 -17.50
CA ALA A 132 11.53 0.12 -18.45
C ALA A 132 13.03 0.40 -18.27
N VAL A 133 13.88 -0.63 -18.37
CA VAL A 133 15.33 -0.50 -18.14
C VAL A 133 16.13 -0.68 -19.42
N GLU A 134 17.04 0.25 -19.69
CA GLU A 134 17.92 0.21 -20.87
C GLU A 134 18.94 -0.92 -20.80
N THR A 135 19.12 -1.62 -21.93
CA THR A 135 20.08 -2.73 -22.05
C THR A 135 21.15 -2.50 -23.11
N MET A 136 21.02 -1.49 -23.97
CA MET A 136 22.03 -1.16 -24.97
C MET A 136 23.31 -0.67 -24.29
N ARG A 137 24.46 -1.24 -24.68
CA ARG A 137 25.76 -0.78 -24.18
C ARG A 137 26.00 0.66 -24.66
N GLY A 138 26.44 1.52 -23.76
CA GLY A 138 26.70 2.93 -24.04
C GLY A 138 26.30 3.80 -22.86
N HIS A 139 26.07 5.09 -23.13
CA HIS A 139 25.81 6.10 -22.12
C HIS A 139 24.55 5.83 -21.27
N TYR A 140 23.57 5.13 -21.84
CA TYR A 140 22.28 4.89 -21.19
C TYR A 140 22.16 3.51 -20.54
N LEU A 141 23.18 2.66 -20.60
CA LEU A 141 23.09 1.29 -20.08
C LEU A 141 22.65 1.27 -18.60
N GLY A 142 21.55 0.57 -18.31
CA GLY A 142 20.97 0.49 -16.97
C GLY A 142 20.09 1.67 -16.57
N ARG A 143 19.93 2.69 -17.41
CA ARG A 143 19.00 3.81 -17.14
C ARG A 143 17.57 3.31 -17.04
N VAL A 144 16.86 3.84 -16.05
CA VAL A 144 15.41 3.63 -15.87
C VAL A 144 14.63 4.68 -16.64
N TYR A 145 13.62 4.23 -17.38
CA TYR A 145 12.62 5.07 -18.00
C TYR A 145 11.29 4.87 -17.26
N TYR A 146 10.77 5.93 -16.64
CA TYR A 146 9.43 5.96 -16.03
C TYR A 146 8.35 6.44 -17.02
N GLU A 147 8.78 6.83 -18.22
CA GLU A 147 7.96 7.18 -19.37
C GLU A 147 8.78 6.91 -20.65
N GLY A 148 8.15 6.32 -21.67
CA GLY A 148 8.81 5.96 -22.93
C GLY A 148 9.47 4.57 -22.92
N SER A 149 10.30 4.29 -23.93
CA SER A 149 10.81 2.93 -24.22
C SER A 149 12.34 2.90 -24.35
N PRO A 150 13.00 1.78 -23.98
CA PRO A 150 14.41 1.55 -24.29
C PRO A 150 14.71 1.54 -25.78
N ILE A 151 15.99 1.74 -26.11
CA ILE A 151 16.44 1.85 -27.50
C ILE A 151 16.12 0.56 -28.28
N PRO A 152 15.51 0.66 -29.49
CA PRO A 152 15.17 -0.51 -30.30
C PRO A 152 16.35 -1.44 -30.57
N ASN A 153 16.08 -2.74 -30.67
CA ASN A 153 17.12 -3.73 -30.94
C ASN A 153 17.79 -3.50 -32.32
N THR A 154 19.09 -3.23 -32.31
CA THR A 154 19.91 -3.02 -33.52
C THR A 154 20.39 -4.32 -34.18
N ALA A 155 20.16 -5.49 -33.54
CA ALA A 155 20.65 -6.81 -33.95
C ALA A 155 22.19 -6.99 -33.99
N VAL A 156 22.96 -5.93 -33.74
CA VAL A 156 24.43 -5.96 -33.67
C VAL A 156 24.86 -6.19 -32.22
N PRO A 157 25.62 -7.27 -31.91
CA PRO A 157 26.17 -7.46 -30.58
C PRO A 157 27.16 -6.35 -30.21
N GLY A 158 27.21 -5.99 -28.92
CA GLY A 158 28.19 -5.01 -28.44
C GLY A 158 29.63 -5.50 -28.57
N LEU A 159 30.55 -4.54 -28.74
CA LEU A 159 31.98 -4.77 -28.87
C LEU A 159 32.58 -5.38 -27.59
N ILE A 160 33.41 -6.41 -27.78
CA ILE A 160 34.28 -6.99 -26.76
C ILE A 160 35.66 -7.20 -27.38
N GLY A 161 36.69 -6.55 -26.81
CA GLY A 161 38.06 -6.64 -27.35
C GLY A 161 38.18 -6.21 -28.82
N GLY A 162 37.31 -5.31 -29.30
CA GLY A 162 37.27 -4.86 -30.69
C GLY A 162 36.36 -5.65 -31.64
N TYR A 163 35.76 -6.76 -31.18
CA TYR A 163 34.90 -7.63 -32.00
C TYR A 163 33.43 -7.54 -31.59
N ALA A 164 32.50 -7.55 -32.56
CA ALA A 164 31.06 -7.39 -32.33
C ALA A 164 30.29 -8.67 -32.68
N GLY A 165 29.86 -8.81 -33.94
CA GLY A 165 29.11 -9.97 -34.41
C GLY A 165 30.00 -11.20 -34.60
N GLU A 166 31.27 -10.96 -34.94
CA GLU A 166 32.27 -11.96 -35.24
C GLU A 166 32.49 -12.90 -34.07
N ARG A 167 32.38 -12.45 -32.83
CA ARG A 167 32.59 -13.33 -31.66
C ARG A 167 31.45 -14.32 -31.38
N VAL A 168 30.30 -14.14 -32.02
CA VAL A 168 29.07 -14.90 -31.73
C VAL A 168 28.95 -16.08 -32.69
N MET A 169 29.01 -17.29 -32.15
CA MET A 169 28.82 -18.52 -32.92
C MET A 169 27.34 -18.84 -33.06
N ARG A 170 26.92 -19.20 -34.28
CA ARG A 170 25.53 -19.44 -34.64
C ARG A 170 25.33 -20.80 -35.28
N ALA A 171 24.20 -21.44 -35.00
CA ALA A 171 23.84 -22.73 -35.58
C ALA A 171 23.85 -22.69 -37.12
N PRO A 172 24.56 -23.60 -37.80
CA PRO A 172 24.62 -23.65 -39.26
C PRO A 172 23.33 -24.17 -39.91
N ALA A 173 22.56 -24.98 -39.17
CA ALA A 173 21.33 -25.64 -39.62
C ALA A 173 20.29 -25.72 -38.49
N ASP A 174 19.09 -26.20 -38.82
CA ASP A 174 18.08 -26.60 -37.82
C ASP A 174 18.41 -28.01 -37.30
N GLY A 175 18.23 -28.26 -36.00
CA GLY A 175 18.34 -29.59 -35.41
C GLY A 175 18.92 -29.61 -34.00
N VAL A 176 19.53 -30.74 -33.62
CA VAL A 176 20.07 -30.93 -32.27
C VAL A 176 21.52 -30.44 -32.21
N PHE A 177 21.81 -29.60 -31.21
CA PHE A 177 23.13 -29.05 -30.94
C PHE A 177 24.00 -30.01 -30.14
N GLU A 178 25.22 -30.27 -30.62
CA GLU A 178 26.21 -31.14 -29.97
C GLU A 178 27.56 -30.42 -29.85
N PRO A 179 27.98 -30.02 -28.63
CA PRO A 179 29.27 -29.36 -28.43
C PRO A 179 30.45 -30.29 -28.70
N CYS A 180 31.52 -29.76 -29.29
CA CYS A 180 32.79 -30.48 -29.51
C CYS A 180 33.90 -30.01 -28.55
N VAL A 181 33.69 -28.87 -27.89
CA VAL A 181 34.58 -28.27 -26.89
C VAL A 181 33.78 -27.82 -25.68
N GLU A 182 34.48 -27.58 -24.57
CA GLU A 182 33.87 -27.04 -23.35
C GLU A 182 34.03 -25.52 -23.24
N VAL A 183 33.20 -24.90 -22.40
CA VAL A 183 33.41 -23.50 -21.99
C VAL A 183 34.78 -23.40 -21.29
N GLY A 184 35.57 -22.40 -21.69
CA GLY A 184 36.96 -22.22 -21.26
C GLY A 184 38.02 -22.78 -22.21
N ALA A 185 37.62 -23.52 -23.25
CA ALA A 185 38.56 -23.97 -24.27
C ALA A 185 39.16 -22.80 -25.07
N GLN A 186 40.47 -22.85 -25.32
CA GLN A 186 41.12 -21.98 -26.31
C GLN A 186 40.81 -22.49 -27.71
N VAL A 187 40.47 -21.57 -28.61
CA VAL A 187 40.13 -21.88 -30.01
C VAL A 187 40.79 -20.87 -30.94
N ALA A 188 41.21 -21.34 -32.10
CA ALA A 188 41.62 -20.53 -33.23
C ALA A 188 40.45 -20.36 -34.22
N ALA A 189 40.47 -19.28 -34.99
CA ALA A 189 39.53 -19.07 -36.09
C ALA A 189 39.57 -20.27 -37.06
N GLY A 190 38.41 -20.88 -37.29
CA GLY A 190 38.23 -22.08 -38.10
C GLY A 190 38.05 -23.37 -37.30
N ASP A 191 38.38 -23.41 -36.01
CA ASP A 191 38.21 -24.59 -35.17
C ASP A 191 36.73 -24.98 -35.03
N VAL A 192 36.43 -26.29 -35.05
CA VAL A 192 35.06 -26.79 -34.85
C VAL A 192 34.73 -26.78 -33.36
N CYS A 193 33.77 -25.94 -32.97
CA CYS A 193 33.34 -25.80 -31.59
C CYS A 193 32.12 -26.65 -31.26
N ALA A 194 31.27 -26.93 -32.24
CA ALA A 194 30.09 -27.80 -32.09
C ALA A 194 29.64 -28.34 -33.45
N THR A 195 28.66 -29.23 -33.45
CA THR A 195 27.92 -29.64 -34.64
C THR A 195 26.41 -29.48 -34.46
N VAL A 196 25.69 -29.30 -35.56
CA VAL A 196 24.22 -29.36 -35.60
C VAL A 196 23.83 -30.34 -36.70
N VAL A 197 23.29 -31.50 -36.32
CA VAL A 197 23.00 -32.62 -37.26
C VAL A 197 24.22 -32.98 -38.13
N GLY A 198 25.42 -32.94 -37.53
CA GLY A 198 26.69 -33.23 -38.20
C GLY A 198 27.31 -32.06 -38.97
N GLU A 199 26.60 -30.93 -39.16
CA GLU A 199 27.19 -29.73 -39.77
C GLU A 199 28.07 -28.96 -38.76
N PRO A 200 29.34 -28.65 -39.10
CA PRO A 200 30.27 -28.02 -38.16
C PRO A 200 29.99 -26.54 -37.93
N MET A 201 29.83 -26.14 -36.66
CA MET A 201 29.84 -24.76 -36.20
C MET A 201 31.26 -24.38 -35.78
N ARG A 202 31.85 -23.41 -36.50
CA ARG A 202 33.26 -23.03 -36.31
C ARG A 202 33.42 -21.71 -35.56
N ALA A 203 34.53 -21.59 -34.83
CA ALA A 203 35.01 -20.32 -34.33
C ALA A 203 35.39 -19.41 -35.51
N THR A 204 35.07 -18.14 -35.37
CA THR A 204 35.27 -17.08 -36.37
C THR A 204 36.41 -16.15 -36.00
N ILE A 205 36.85 -16.20 -34.74
CA ILE A 205 37.95 -15.43 -34.17
C ILE A 205 38.74 -16.33 -33.22
N ASP A 206 39.99 -15.95 -32.95
CA ASP A 206 40.80 -16.55 -31.90
C ASP A 206 40.30 -16.09 -30.52
N GLY A 207 40.39 -16.98 -29.52
CA GLY A 207 40.12 -16.60 -28.14
C GLY A 207 39.76 -17.77 -27.26
N VAL A 208 38.98 -17.47 -26.20
CA VAL A 208 38.46 -18.48 -25.28
C VAL A 208 36.95 -18.59 -25.43
N VAL A 209 36.42 -19.81 -25.51
CA VAL A 209 34.96 -20.05 -25.52
C VAL A 209 34.38 -19.61 -24.18
N ARG A 210 33.73 -18.44 -24.15
CA ARG A 210 33.13 -17.85 -22.94
C ARG A 210 31.71 -18.33 -22.69
N GLY A 211 31.03 -18.81 -23.72
CA GLY A 211 29.71 -19.41 -23.61
C GLY A 211 29.45 -20.39 -24.74
N LEU A 212 28.74 -21.47 -24.41
CA LEU A 212 28.35 -22.52 -25.34
C LEU A 212 27.10 -23.22 -24.80
N LEU A 213 26.13 -23.51 -25.67
CA LEU A 213 24.97 -24.33 -25.30
C LEU A 213 25.40 -25.74 -24.85
N GLN A 214 24.56 -26.37 -24.05
CA GLN A 214 24.67 -27.77 -23.67
C GLN A 214 24.26 -28.71 -24.81
N ALA A 215 24.72 -29.95 -24.75
CA ALA A 215 24.32 -31.01 -25.69
C ALA A 215 22.79 -31.25 -25.66
N GLY A 216 22.23 -31.66 -26.79
CA GLY A 216 20.82 -32.04 -26.90
C GLY A 216 19.83 -30.89 -27.10
N VAL A 217 20.28 -29.62 -27.11
CA VAL A 217 19.38 -28.46 -27.28
C VAL A 217 18.88 -28.38 -28.73
N PRO A 218 17.55 -28.30 -28.97
CA PRO A 218 17.02 -28.00 -30.28
C PRO A 218 17.35 -26.55 -30.67
N VAL A 219 17.97 -26.37 -31.84
CA VAL A 219 18.35 -25.06 -32.38
C VAL A 219 17.81 -24.88 -33.79
N HIS A 220 17.59 -23.63 -34.19
CA HIS A 220 17.31 -23.27 -35.57
C HIS A 220 18.51 -22.57 -36.19
N LYS A 221 18.62 -22.60 -37.51
CA LYS A 221 19.68 -21.93 -38.26
C LYS A 221 19.78 -20.45 -37.87
N GLY A 222 20.99 -20.01 -37.58
CA GLY A 222 21.28 -18.64 -37.14
C GLY A 222 21.03 -18.37 -35.65
N MET A 223 20.47 -19.31 -34.89
CA MET A 223 20.34 -19.21 -33.43
C MET A 223 21.71 -19.02 -32.79
N LYS A 224 21.80 -18.17 -31.76
CA LYS A 224 23.03 -17.95 -31.01
C LYS A 224 23.32 -19.18 -30.15
N CYS A 225 24.44 -19.85 -30.39
CA CYS A 225 24.80 -21.09 -29.70
C CYS A 225 26.11 -21.01 -28.93
N GLY A 226 26.93 -19.98 -29.18
CA GLY A 226 28.15 -19.73 -28.40
C GLY A 226 28.72 -18.32 -28.54
N ASP A 227 29.75 -18.05 -27.76
CA ASP A 227 30.45 -16.76 -27.66
C ASP A 227 31.93 -17.01 -27.38
N VAL A 228 32.80 -16.40 -28.18
CA VAL A 228 34.25 -16.38 -27.95
C VAL A 228 34.65 -15.04 -27.33
N ASP A 229 35.51 -15.05 -26.32
CA ASP A 229 36.10 -13.83 -25.77
C ASP A 229 37.55 -13.70 -26.27
N PRO A 230 37.85 -12.69 -27.11
CA PRO A 230 39.18 -12.50 -27.68
C PRO A 230 40.20 -11.98 -26.66
N ARG A 231 39.76 -11.57 -25.46
CA ARG A 231 40.65 -11.02 -24.43
C ARG A 231 41.30 -12.10 -23.57
N CYS A 232 40.79 -13.33 -23.63
CA CYS A 232 41.38 -14.52 -22.99
C CYS A 232 41.62 -14.40 -21.46
N HIS A 233 40.75 -13.67 -20.77
CA HIS A 233 40.73 -13.56 -19.30
C HIS A 233 39.85 -14.66 -18.70
N PRO A 234 40.40 -15.67 -17.99
CA PRO A 234 39.63 -16.78 -17.44
C PRO A 234 38.51 -16.34 -16.48
N GLU A 235 38.75 -15.28 -15.70
CA GLU A 235 37.81 -14.74 -14.72
C GLU A 235 36.48 -14.27 -15.35
N TYR A 236 36.48 -13.86 -16.62
CA TYR A 236 35.26 -13.41 -17.31
C TYR A 236 34.32 -14.56 -17.71
N ILE A 237 34.75 -15.81 -17.54
CA ILE A 237 33.90 -16.97 -17.76
C ILE A 237 32.94 -17.14 -16.58
N GLU A 238 33.42 -16.86 -15.36
CA GLU A 238 32.71 -17.17 -14.10
C GLU A 238 32.09 -15.94 -13.44
N SER A 239 32.27 -14.74 -14.02
CA SER A 239 31.69 -13.51 -13.49
C SER A 239 30.50 -13.00 -14.30
N ALA A 240 29.51 -12.42 -13.61
CA ALA A 240 28.45 -11.68 -14.25
C ALA A 240 29.03 -10.52 -15.06
N SER A 241 28.41 -10.20 -16.20
CA SER A 241 28.91 -9.09 -17.02
C SER A 241 28.59 -7.74 -16.39
N ASP A 242 29.44 -6.75 -16.65
CA ASP A 242 29.18 -5.33 -16.40
C ASP A 242 27.78 -4.89 -16.86
N LYS A 243 27.35 -5.35 -18.04
CA LYS A 243 26.02 -5.10 -18.59
C LYS A 243 24.92 -5.71 -17.74
N ALA A 244 25.05 -6.98 -17.35
CA ALA A 244 24.05 -7.64 -16.52
C ALA A 244 23.92 -6.95 -15.15
N LEU A 245 25.05 -6.55 -14.55
CA LEU A 245 25.06 -5.85 -13.26
C LEU A 245 24.54 -4.41 -13.33
N ALA A 246 24.78 -3.70 -14.44
CA ALA A 246 24.25 -2.35 -14.67
C ALA A 246 22.74 -2.37 -14.87
N VAL A 247 22.23 -3.31 -15.68
CA VAL A 247 20.79 -3.54 -15.83
C VAL A 247 20.16 -3.91 -14.49
N GLY A 248 20.79 -4.81 -13.71
CA GLY A 248 20.34 -5.14 -12.36
C GLY A 248 20.30 -3.94 -11.40
N GLY A 249 21.24 -3.00 -11.54
CA GLY A 249 21.21 -1.73 -10.79
C GLY A 249 20.00 -0.88 -11.14
N GLY A 250 19.69 -0.71 -12.43
CA GLY A 250 18.51 0.01 -12.88
C GLY A 250 17.19 -0.64 -12.43
N VAL A 251 17.11 -1.97 -12.47
CA VAL A 251 15.94 -2.69 -11.94
C VAL A 251 15.77 -2.44 -10.44
N LEU A 252 16.85 -2.54 -9.65
CA LEU A 252 16.80 -2.27 -8.22
C LEU A 252 16.35 -0.82 -7.92
N GLU A 253 16.89 0.16 -8.66
CA GLU A 253 16.47 1.57 -8.56
C GLU A 253 14.97 1.73 -8.81
N ALA A 254 14.46 1.16 -9.90
CA ALA A 254 13.05 1.25 -10.26
C ALA A 254 12.13 0.62 -9.21
N ILE A 255 12.49 -0.55 -8.68
CA ILE A 255 11.71 -1.20 -7.60
C ILE A 255 11.63 -0.29 -6.39
N LEU A 256 12.76 0.23 -5.91
CA LEU A 256 12.80 1.06 -4.71
C LEU A 256 12.02 2.36 -4.88
N ALA A 257 12.15 3.02 -6.04
CA ALA A 257 11.42 4.26 -6.33
C ALA A 257 9.90 4.04 -6.34
N LEU A 258 9.42 3.01 -7.05
CA LEU A 258 7.99 2.74 -7.22
C LEU A 258 7.33 2.15 -5.97
N SER A 259 8.11 1.45 -5.13
CA SER A 259 7.62 0.93 -3.85
C SER A 259 7.50 2.06 -2.82
N GLY A 260 8.49 2.96 -2.75
CA GLY A 260 8.47 4.10 -1.84
C GLY A 260 7.37 5.13 -2.12
N GLU A 261 7.03 5.39 -3.39
CA GLU A 261 5.91 6.27 -3.75
C GLU A 261 4.55 5.71 -3.31
N LYS A 262 4.38 4.39 -3.31
CA LYS A 262 3.13 3.74 -2.87
C LYS A 262 3.01 3.71 -1.36
N ASP A 263 4.10 3.48 -0.63
CA ASP A 263 4.13 3.56 0.82
C ASP A 263 3.90 5.01 1.29
N GLU A 264 4.53 6.00 0.66
CA GLU A 264 4.29 7.42 0.98
C GLU A 264 2.85 7.85 0.64
N GLN A 265 2.26 7.36 -0.45
CA GLN A 265 0.88 7.69 -0.80
C GLN A 265 -0.12 6.95 0.10
N ALA A 266 0.20 5.72 0.53
CA ALA A 266 -0.57 4.97 1.52
C ALA A 266 -0.49 5.63 2.91
N GLU A 267 0.69 6.09 3.35
CA GLU A 267 0.88 6.84 4.59
C GLU A 267 0.25 8.24 4.54
N LYS A 268 0.35 8.96 3.41
CA LYS A 268 -0.30 10.27 3.23
C LYS A 268 -1.83 10.17 3.16
N ASN A 269 -2.36 9.04 2.68
CA ASN A 269 -3.79 8.75 2.62
C ASN A 269 -4.30 7.97 3.86
N ALA A 270 -3.42 7.44 4.70
CA ALA A 270 -3.79 6.71 5.90
C ALA A 270 -4.42 7.69 6.89
N ARG A 271 -5.74 7.56 7.08
CA ARG A 271 -6.39 8.17 8.23
C ARG A 271 -5.72 7.62 9.49
N PRO A 272 -5.41 8.45 10.50
CA PRO A 272 -4.94 7.95 11.78
C PRO A 272 -5.98 6.97 12.33
N VAL A 273 -5.57 5.71 12.49
CA VAL A 273 -6.45 4.65 12.99
C VAL A 273 -6.66 4.90 14.48
N ASN A 274 -7.87 5.30 14.84
CA ASN A 274 -8.15 5.91 16.15
C ASN A 274 -8.50 4.90 17.25
N GLY A 275 -8.39 3.59 16.97
CA GLY A 275 -8.67 2.54 17.93
C GLY A 275 -10.13 2.52 18.37
N SER A 276 -11.06 2.52 17.40
CA SER A 276 -12.51 2.55 17.64
C SER A 276 -13.22 1.62 16.67
N LEU A 277 -14.28 0.91 17.09
CA LEU A 277 -15.09 0.13 16.15
C LEU A 277 -15.92 1.00 15.20
N SER A 278 -16.00 2.32 15.42
CA SER A 278 -16.60 3.26 14.45
C SER A 278 -15.60 3.74 13.39
N ASP A 279 -14.35 3.30 13.46
CA ASP A 279 -13.32 3.54 12.47
C ASP A 279 -13.24 2.32 11.53
N GLU A 280 -13.69 2.50 10.29
CA GLU A 280 -13.72 1.43 9.29
C GLU A 280 -12.32 0.88 9.01
N GLY A 281 -11.29 1.74 8.98
CA GLY A 281 -9.90 1.32 8.76
C GLY A 281 -9.39 0.43 9.90
N PHE A 282 -9.75 0.76 11.15
CA PHE A 282 -9.44 -0.09 12.31
C PHE A 282 -10.10 -1.46 12.16
N VAL A 283 -11.41 -1.51 11.90
CA VAL A 283 -12.17 -2.77 11.80
C VAL A 283 -11.66 -3.61 10.62
N SER A 284 -11.39 -3.00 9.47
CA SER A 284 -10.88 -3.69 8.28
C SER A 284 -9.49 -4.29 8.50
N ALA A 285 -8.60 -3.62 9.23
CA ALA A 285 -7.31 -4.19 9.61
C ALA A 285 -7.47 -5.44 10.49
N LEU A 286 -8.39 -5.42 11.47
CA LEU A 286 -8.69 -6.60 12.28
C LEU A 286 -9.26 -7.75 11.43
N VAL A 287 -10.21 -7.44 10.54
CA VAL A 287 -10.83 -8.43 9.65
C VAL A 287 -9.80 -9.10 8.74
N ALA A 288 -8.89 -8.32 8.15
CA ALA A 288 -7.86 -8.84 7.25
C ALA A 288 -6.94 -9.86 7.93
N GLU A 289 -6.55 -9.61 9.18
CA GLU A 289 -5.77 -10.57 9.98
C GLU A 289 -6.54 -11.89 10.20
N LEU A 290 -7.82 -11.78 10.60
CA LEU A 290 -8.65 -12.95 10.89
C LEU A 290 -8.99 -13.76 9.64
N GLU A 291 -9.27 -13.11 8.51
CA GLU A 291 -9.48 -13.76 7.19
C GLU A 291 -8.24 -14.53 6.76
N ALA A 292 -7.04 -14.03 7.08
CA ALA A 292 -5.79 -14.72 6.85
C ALA A 292 -5.45 -15.80 7.91
N GLY A 293 -6.38 -16.11 8.81
CA GLY A 293 -6.22 -17.12 9.87
C GLY A 293 -5.27 -16.71 11.00
N ARG A 294 -4.93 -15.42 11.10
CA ARG A 294 -4.03 -14.89 12.14
C ARG A 294 -4.85 -14.36 13.31
N ARG A 295 -4.27 -14.41 14.51
CA ARG A 295 -4.90 -13.87 15.72
C ARG A 295 -4.47 -12.44 15.94
N VAL A 296 -5.36 -11.63 16.51
CA VAL A 296 -5.07 -10.24 16.89
C VAL A 296 -5.21 -10.09 18.40
N GLY A 297 -4.21 -9.51 19.06
CA GLY A 297 -4.34 -9.14 20.46
C GLY A 297 -5.13 -7.83 20.58
N LEU A 298 -6.23 -7.79 21.33
CA LEU A 298 -7.05 -6.60 21.50
C LEU A 298 -7.14 -6.21 22.97
N ALA A 299 -6.85 -4.94 23.26
CA ALA A 299 -7.11 -4.29 24.53
C ALA A 299 -8.20 -3.22 24.36
N SER A 300 -9.20 -3.20 25.25
CA SER A 300 -10.34 -2.29 25.22
C SER A 300 -10.60 -1.67 26.59
N LEU A 301 -10.87 -0.36 26.64
CA LEU A 301 -11.43 0.29 27.82
C LEU A 301 -12.95 0.15 27.82
N LEU A 302 -13.50 -0.64 28.75
CA LEU A 302 -14.95 -0.90 28.81
C LEU A 302 -15.70 0.08 29.72
N ALA A 303 -15.02 0.60 30.74
CA ALA A 303 -15.53 1.59 31.69
C ALA A 303 -14.37 2.48 32.16
N THR A 304 -14.63 3.75 32.44
CA THR A 304 -13.67 4.67 33.04
C THR A 304 -14.29 5.44 34.20
N SER A 305 -13.48 5.85 35.15
CA SER A 305 -13.89 6.77 36.22
C SER A 305 -12.77 7.78 36.49
N GLY A 306 -13.11 8.97 36.96
CA GLY A 306 -12.13 10.03 37.15
C GLY A 306 -11.60 10.60 35.83
N SER A 307 -10.37 11.12 35.85
CA SER A 307 -9.76 11.77 34.68
C SER A 307 -8.84 10.80 33.94
N MET A 308 -9.35 10.23 32.85
CA MET A 308 -8.60 9.36 31.93
C MET A 308 -8.33 10.07 30.60
N PRO A 309 -7.16 9.88 29.95
CA PRO A 309 -6.84 10.50 28.65
C PRO A 309 -7.77 10.05 27.51
N ARG A 310 -8.31 8.83 27.64
CA ARG A 310 -9.29 8.23 26.73
C ARG A 310 -10.42 7.63 27.56
N HIS A 311 -11.60 7.58 26.95
CA HIS A 311 -12.83 7.09 27.55
C HIS A 311 -13.19 5.69 27.03
N GLU A 312 -14.33 5.18 27.48
CA GLU A 312 -14.90 3.91 27.07
C GLU A 312 -14.95 3.77 25.54
N GLY A 313 -14.61 2.58 25.05
CA GLY A 313 -14.54 2.25 23.63
C GLY A 313 -13.21 2.55 22.94
N ALA A 314 -12.25 3.16 23.65
CA ALA A 314 -10.87 3.23 23.18
C ALA A 314 -10.21 1.85 23.16
N ARG A 315 -9.51 1.55 22.06
CA ARG A 315 -8.90 0.24 21.80
C ARG A 315 -7.49 0.36 21.26
N LEU A 316 -6.70 -0.64 21.58
CA LEU A 316 -5.38 -0.91 21.01
C LEU A 316 -5.35 -2.35 20.53
N ALA A 317 -4.85 -2.56 19.31
CA ALA A 317 -4.70 -3.88 18.73
C ALA A 317 -3.24 -4.16 18.34
N VAL A 318 -2.83 -5.41 18.50
CA VAL A 318 -1.53 -5.95 18.10
C VAL A 318 -1.76 -6.88 16.92
N LEU A 319 -1.26 -6.50 15.73
CA LEU A 319 -1.34 -7.30 14.51
C LEU A 319 -0.29 -8.42 14.50
N ALA A 320 -0.37 -9.38 13.57
CA ALA A 320 0.49 -10.57 13.60
C ALA A 320 1.98 -10.29 13.29
N ASP A 321 2.27 -9.20 12.58
CA ASP A 321 3.62 -8.69 12.34
C ASP A 321 4.19 -7.92 13.55
N GLY A 322 3.37 -7.72 14.59
CA GLY A 322 3.73 -7.01 15.80
C GLY A 322 3.46 -5.51 15.76
N GLU A 323 2.89 -4.97 14.68
CA GLU A 323 2.41 -3.60 14.59
C GLU A 323 1.32 -3.32 15.64
N LEU A 324 1.30 -2.08 16.14
CA LEU A 324 0.30 -1.59 17.08
C LEU A 324 -0.57 -0.54 16.38
N ILE A 325 -1.89 -0.79 16.36
CA ILE A 325 -2.87 0.15 15.83
C ILE A 325 -3.87 0.57 16.94
N GLY A 326 -4.28 1.83 16.93
CA GLY A 326 -5.12 2.42 17.98
C GLY A 326 -4.37 2.76 19.27
N THR A 327 -5.09 3.29 20.26
CA THR A 327 -4.53 3.69 21.55
C THR A 327 -5.60 3.64 22.66
N VAL A 328 -5.18 3.27 23.87
CA VAL A 328 -6.02 3.33 25.09
C VAL A 328 -5.72 4.57 25.94
N GLY A 329 -4.80 5.43 25.51
CA GLY A 329 -4.59 6.76 26.11
C GLY A 329 -3.15 7.09 26.50
N GLY A 330 -2.18 6.23 26.21
CA GLY A 330 -0.76 6.48 26.46
C GLY A 330 -0.31 6.20 27.90
N GLY A 331 0.99 6.38 28.16
CA GLY A 331 1.57 6.18 29.50
C GLY A 331 1.62 4.71 29.95
N ALA A 332 1.54 4.48 31.26
CA ALA A 332 1.69 3.14 31.85
C ALA A 332 0.56 2.17 31.46
N ILE A 333 -0.67 2.68 31.30
CA ILE A 333 -1.80 1.84 30.87
C ILE A 333 -1.61 1.34 29.43
N GLU A 334 -1.01 2.14 28.54
CA GLU A 334 -0.71 1.75 27.16
C GLU A 334 0.33 0.62 27.11
N GLN A 335 1.38 0.73 27.91
CA GLN A 335 2.42 -0.32 28.03
C GLN A 335 1.80 -1.62 28.53
N LEU A 336 1.02 -1.54 29.63
CA LEU A 336 0.32 -2.70 30.18
C LEU A 336 -0.65 -3.33 29.16
N ALA A 337 -1.45 -2.50 28.48
CA ALA A 337 -2.42 -2.95 27.48
C ALA A 337 -1.72 -3.63 26.29
N SER A 338 -0.66 -3.04 25.77
CA SER A 338 0.09 -3.58 24.62
C SER A 338 0.84 -4.88 24.97
N GLU A 339 1.46 -4.97 26.14
CA GLU A 339 2.12 -6.19 26.63
C GLU A 339 1.12 -7.33 26.81
N ARG A 340 -0.02 -7.05 27.44
CA ARG A 340 -1.08 -8.06 27.66
C ARG A 340 -1.75 -8.45 26.36
N ALA A 341 -2.00 -7.51 25.45
CA ALA A 341 -2.54 -7.81 24.12
C ALA A 341 -1.58 -8.71 23.32
N ARG A 342 -0.26 -8.45 23.34
CA ARG A 342 0.76 -9.33 22.74
C ARG A 342 0.72 -10.73 23.36
N ALA A 343 0.63 -10.81 24.69
CA ALA A 343 0.54 -12.10 25.38
C ALA A 343 -0.74 -12.88 25.00
N ALA A 344 -1.90 -12.21 24.96
CA ALA A 344 -3.16 -12.81 24.55
C ALA A 344 -3.12 -13.32 23.10
N GLN A 345 -2.56 -12.52 22.18
CA GLN A 345 -2.33 -12.94 20.79
C GLN A 345 -1.50 -14.24 20.70
N GLY A 346 -0.46 -14.34 21.54
CA GLY A 346 0.39 -15.52 21.68
C GLY A 346 -0.24 -16.72 22.41
N GLY A 347 -1.53 -16.66 22.76
CA GLY A 347 -2.26 -17.74 23.43
C GLY A 347 -2.45 -17.57 24.93
N GLY A 348 -2.12 -16.39 25.49
CA GLY A 348 -2.49 -16.03 26.85
C GLY A 348 -4.01 -15.98 27.04
N ALA A 349 -4.47 -16.26 28.26
CA ALA A 349 -5.89 -16.20 28.60
C ALA A 349 -6.42 -14.76 28.53
N PRO A 350 -7.68 -14.53 28.12
CA PRO A 350 -8.30 -13.22 28.23
C PRO A 350 -8.36 -12.74 29.68
N SER A 351 -8.37 -11.41 29.89
CA SER A 351 -8.50 -10.81 31.21
C SER A 351 -9.43 -9.59 31.21
N LEU A 352 -10.06 -9.35 32.35
CA LEU A 352 -10.93 -8.20 32.60
C LEU A 352 -10.67 -7.70 34.01
N GLU A 353 -10.18 -6.47 34.14
CA GLU A 353 -9.65 -5.97 35.42
C GLU A 353 -9.72 -4.46 35.52
N TRP A 354 -10.09 -3.95 36.69
CA TRP A 354 -9.99 -2.53 37.01
C TRP A 354 -8.52 -2.17 37.23
N TYR A 355 -8.03 -1.27 36.38
CA TYR A 355 -6.71 -0.67 36.50
C TYR A 355 -6.83 0.69 37.18
N HIS A 356 -6.16 0.80 38.33
CA HIS A 356 -6.08 2.02 39.12
C HIS A 356 -4.76 2.71 38.81
N THR A 357 -4.81 3.92 38.24
CA THR A 357 -3.60 4.63 37.80
C THR A 357 -2.74 5.15 38.97
N GLY A 358 -3.31 5.31 40.16
CA GLY A 358 -2.62 5.75 41.39
C GLY A 358 -1.91 7.11 41.29
N ASP A 359 -1.38 7.62 42.41
CA ASP A 359 -0.67 8.92 42.46
C ASP A 359 0.65 8.96 41.64
N ALA A 360 1.02 7.88 40.96
CA ALA A 360 2.26 7.77 40.18
C ALA A 360 2.15 8.40 38.78
N MET A 361 0.93 8.66 38.28
CA MET A 361 0.70 9.46 37.08
C MET A 361 -0.29 10.59 37.40
N ALA A 362 -0.08 11.78 36.85
CA ALA A 362 -0.85 13.00 37.16
C ALA A 362 -2.35 12.94 36.77
N CYS A 363 -2.86 11.79 36.32
CA CYS A 363 -4.22 11.55 35.89
C CYS A 363 -4.86 10.51 36.84
N GLY A 364 -5.55 10.95 37.90
CA GLY A 364 -6.11 10.07 38.94
C GLY A 364 -7.42 9.38 38.56
N GLY A 365 -7.45 8.67 37.43
CA GLY A 365 -8.62 7.92 36.95
C GLY A 365 -8.46 6.40 37.01
N ASP A 366 -9.57 5.69 37.00
CA ASP A 366 -9.61 4.23 36.92
C ASP A 366 -10.18 3.80 35.56
N ALA A 367 -9.73 2.68 35.03
CA ALA A 367 -10.32 2.09 33.83
C ALA A 367 -10.48 0.57 33.94
N LEU A 368 -11.63 0.08 33.50
CA LEU A 368 -11.87 -1.34 33.31
C LEU A 368 -11.25 -1.77 31.98
N LEU A 369 -10.09 -2.42 32.08
CA LEU A 369 -9.31 -2.89 30.94
C LEU A 369 -9.68 -4.34 30.63
N ALA A 370 -10.20 -4.56 29.43
CA ALA A 370 -10.44 -5.86 28.85
C ALA A 370 -9.33 -6.21 27.85
N VAL A 371 -8.76 -7.41 27.95
CA VAL A 371 -7.75 -7.91 27.02
C VAL A 371 -8.13 -9.30 26.53
N ARG A 372 -8.07 -9.53 25.22
CA ARG A 372 -8.33 -10.86 24.63
C ARG A 372 -7.65 -11.02 23.28
N ALA A 373 -7.59 -12.26 22.79
CA ALA A 373 -7.32 -12.52 21.38
C ALA A 373 -8.63 -12.49 20.58
N LEU A 374 -8.62 -11.79 19.45
CA LEU A 374 -9.59 -11.97 18.38
C LEU A 374 -9.19 -13.19 17.56
N THR A 375 -10.17 -13.99 17.19
CA THR A 375 -10.00 -15.24 16.44
C THR A 375 -11.03 -15.37 15.32
N ALA A 376 -10.98 -16.46 14.55
CA ALA A 376 -11.95 -16.74 13.50
C ALA A 376 -13.41 -16.74 13.99
N ASP A 377 -13.66 -17.03 15.27
CA ASP A 377 -15.01 -17.02 15.86
C ASP A 377 -15.59 -15.58 15.95
N ASP A 378 -14.72 -14.57 15.97
CA ASP A 378 -15.10 -13.15 16.04
C ASP A 378 -15.34 -12.52 14.66
N LEU A 379 -14.83 -13.16 13.61
CA LEU A 379 -14.86 -12.65 12.25
C LEU A 379 -16.28 -12.30 11.77
N PRO A 380 -17.33 -13.13 11.99
CA PRO A 380 -18.68 -12.78 11.56
C PRO A 380 -19.21 -11.47 12.17
N ALA A 381 -18.88 -11.21 13.45
CA ALA A 381 -19.29 -9.98 14.11
C ALA A 381 -18.54 -8.76 13.56
N LEU A 382 -17.22 -8.88 13.36
CA LEU A 382 -16.42 -7.78 12.80
C LEU A 382 -16.79 -7.47 11.33
N LEU A 383 -17.10 -8.50 10.53
CA LEU A 383 -17.65 -8.33 9.19
C LEU A 383 -18.99 -7.57 9.23
N ALA A 384 -19.89 -7.95 10.14
CA ALA A 384 -21.17 -7.25 10.31
C ALA A 384 -20.98 -5.77 10.69
N VAL A 385 -19.99 -5.45 11.55
CA VAL A 385 -19.63 -4.06 11.86
C VAL A 385 -19.08 -3.33 10.64
N ARG A 386 -18.07 -3.89 9.96
CA ARG A 386 -17.47 -3.28 8.75
C ARG A 386 -18.53 -3.00 7.69
N ASP A 387 -19.35 -3.99 7.40
CA ASP A 387 -20.40 -3.89 6.38
C ASP A 387 -21.46 -2.84 6.76
N ALA A 388 -21.79 -2.71 8.05
CA ALA A 388 -22.67 -1.66 8.54
C ALA A 388 -22.05 -0.26 8.38
N LEU A 389 -20.75 -0.09 8.69
CA LEU A 389 -20.03 1.17 8.47
C LEU A 389 -20.00 1.56 6.99
N LEU A 390 -19.71 0.60 6.10
CA LEU A 390 -19.70 0.82 4.65
C LEU A 390 -21.07 1.20 4.10
N ARG A 391 -22.15 0.72 4.73
CA ARG A 391 -23.54 1.10 4.39
C ARG A 391 -24.06 2.34 5.12
N ASP A 392 -23.23 2.97 5.97
CA ASP A 392 -23.65 4.04 6.90
C ASP A 392 -24.89 3.65 7.74
N GLU A 393 -24.96 2.38 8.13
CA GLU A 393 -26.02 1.79 8.93
C GLU A 393 -25.58 1.74 10.41
N PRO A 394 -26.20 2.50 11.32
CA PRO A 394 -25.84 2.44 12.73
C PRO A 394 -26.20 1.07 13.34
N VAL A 395 -25.24 0.49 14.08
CA VAL A 395 -25.41 -0.78 14.81
C VAL A 395 -25.00 -0.63 16.26
N CYS A 396 -25.32 -1.61 17.09
CA CYS A 396 -24.84 -1.71 18.46
C CYS A 396 -23.99 -2.96 18.60
N VAL A 397 -22.74 -2.79 19.03
CA VAL A 397 -21.88 -3.90 19.42
C VAL A 397 -22.10 -4.18 20.90
N SER A 398 -22.28 -5.46 21.25
CA SER A 398 -22.38 -5.93 22.62
C SER A 398 -21.29 -6.97 22.88
N GLU A 399 -20.44 -6.73 23.87
CA GLU A 399 -19.43 -7.69 24.30
C GLU A 399 -19.80 -8.22 25.70
N ARG A 400 -19.96 -9.53 25.81
CA ARG A 400 -20.33 -10.19 27.07
C ARG A 400 -19.12 -10.87 27.68
N TRP A 401 -18.87 -10.54 28.94
CA TRP A 401 -17.76 -11.02 29.78
C TRP A 401 -18.25 -11.83 30.98
N ALA A 402 -19.47 -12.39 30.91
CA ALA A 402 -20.02 -13.24 31.96
C ALA A 402 -19.13 -14.47 32.23
N ASP A 403 -18.48 -15.00 31.19
CA ASP A 403 -17.31 -15.86 31.29
C ASP A 403 -16.09 -15.09 30.76
N ALA A 404 -15.24 -14.62 31.68
CA ALA A 404 -14.06 -13.85 31.32
C ALA A 404 -13.05 -14.66 30.50
N ALA A 405 -13.09 -16.00 30.51
CA ALA A 405 -12.20 -16.84 29.71
C ALA A 405 -12.66 -16.97 28.25
N ALA A 406 -13.93 -16.66 27.95
CA ALA A 406 -14.53 -16.80 26.63
C ALA A 406 -15.53 -15.67 26.34
N PRO A 407 -15.07 -14.41 26.26
CA PRO A 407 -15.94 -13.29 25.94
C PRO A 407 -16.52 -13.43 24.53
N THR A 408 -17.78 -13.02 24.35
CA THR A 408 -18.48 -13.11 23.05
C THR A 408 -18.88 -11.74 22.55
N ILE A 409 -18.73 -11.49 21.24
CA ILE A 409 -19.23 -10.28 20.57
C ILE A 409 -20.50 -10.60 19.80
N GLU A 410 -21.50 -9.72 19.94
CA GLU A 410 -22.70 -9.70 19.11
C GLU A 410 -22.94 -8.32 18.50
N VAL A 411 -23.48 -8.31 17.29
CA VAL A 411 -23.92 -7.10 16.60
C VAL A 411 -25.43 -7.12 16.48
N GLY A 412 -26.07 -6.07 16.98
CA GLY A 412 -27.51 -5.86 16.90
C GLY A 412 -27.86 -4.53 16.24
N PRO A 413 -29.16 -4.26 16.02
CA PRO A 413 -29.60 -2.96 15.54
C PRO A 413 -29.18 -1.85 16.52
N ALA A 414 -28.99 -0.62 16.03
CA ALA A 414 -28.68 0.51 16.90
C ALA A 414 -29.69 0.62 18.05
N ALA A 415 -29.20 0.41 19.27
CA ALA A 415 -29.96 0.67 20.48
C ALA A 415 -30.11 2.19 20.68
N ARG A 416 -31.02 2.61 21.57
CA ARG A 416 -31.10 4.02 22.03
C ARG A 416 -29.93 4.39 22.97
N LEU A 417 -28.73 3.95 22.64
CA LEU A 417 -27.50 4.27 23.35
C LEU A 417 -26.83 5.43 22.62
N SER A 418 -26.53 6.51 23.34
CA SER A 418 -25.83 7.68 22.79
C SER A 418 -24.31 7.60 23.00
N ALA A 419 -23.86 6.73 23.90
CA ALA A 419 -22.46 6.52 24.26
C ALA A 419 -22.23 5.05 24.69
N PRO A 420 -20.98 4.59 24.74
CA PRO A 420 -20.64 3.30 25.31
C PRO A 420 -21.02 3.16 26.78
N THR A 421 -21.34 1.94 27.19
CA THR A 421 -21.79 1.62 28.56
C THR A 421 -21.29 0.25 29.00
N TRP A 422 -20.99 0.14 30.30
CA TRP A 422 -20.72 -1.12 30.99
C TRP A 422 -21.84 -1.41 32.01
N ASP A 423 -22.34 -2.65 32.00
CA ASP A 423 -23.30 -3.17 32.99
C ASP A 423 -22.58 -4.20 33.87
N ASP A 424 -22.20 -3.80 35.10
CA ASP A 424 -21.53 -4.66 36.07
C ASP A 424 -22.33 -5.91 36.43
N ALA A 425 -23.66 -5.80 36.53
CA ALA A 425 -24.50 -6.92 36.96
C ALA A 425 -24.57 -8.03 35.89
N ARG A 426 -24.42 -7.66 34.62
CA ARG A 426 -24.43 -8.58 33.48
C ARG A 426 -23.04 -8.85 32.90
N ALA A 427 -22.01 -8.21 33.43
CA ALA A 427 -20.68 -8.16 32.84
C ALA A 427 -20.74 -7.92 31.32
N THR A 428 -21.51 -6.92 30.89
CA THR A 428 -21.79 -6.68 29.47
C THR A 428 -21.44 -5.25 29.09
N TYR A 429 -20.56 -5.11 28.10
CA TYR A 429 -20.26 -3.85 27.44
C TYR A 429 -21.16 -3.66 26.22
N ARG A 430 -21.61 -2.43 25.98
CA ARG A 430 -22.37 -2.06 24.79
C ARG A 430 -21.89 -0.74 24.25
N GLU A 431 -21.70 -0.65 22.94
CA GLU A 431 -21.39 0.60 22.26
C GLU A 431 -22.20 0.81 20.98
N PRO A 432 -22.67 2.04 20.72
CA PRO A 432 -23.17 2.42 19.42
C PRO A 432 -21.99 2.54 18.45
N VAL A 433 -22.10 1.86 17.30
CA VAL A 433 -21.12 1.92 16.22
C VAL A 433 -21.79 2.48 14.98
N ALA A 434 -21.19 3.52 14.40
CA ALA A 434 -21.67 4.08 13.17
C ALA A 434 -20.57 4.88 12.47
N ALA A 435 -20.70 5.08 11.15
CA ALA A 435 -19.68 5.73 10.35
C ALA A 435 -19.27 7.10 10.91
N PRO A 436 -18.02 7.55 10.65
CA PRO A 436 -17.57 8.89 10.96
C PRO A 436 -18.54 9.95 10.42
N SER A 437 -18.69 11.05 11.16
CA SER A 437 -19.50 12.18 10.68
C SER A 437 -18.81 12.79 9.45
N ARG A 438 -19.55 12.89 8.34
CA ARG A 438 -19.04 13.56 7.14
C ARG A 438 -19.00 15.05 7.37
N LEU A 439 -17.95 15.70 6.90
CA LEU A 439 -17.77 17.13 6.91
C LEU A 439 -17.75 17.63 5.46
N HIS A 440 -18.80 18.33 5.06
CA HIS A 440 -18.88 18.97 3.75
C HIS A 440 -18.29 20.38 3.84
N VAL A 441 -17.16 20.61 3.18
CA VAL A 441 -16.44 21.89 3.15
C VAL A 441 -16.65 22.55 1.80
N PHE A 442 -17.47 23.61 1.76
CA PHE A 442 -17.66 24.43 0.56
C PHE A 442 -16.65 25.58 0.58
N GLY A 443 -15.53 25.39 -0.11
CA GLY A 443 -14.43 26.34 -0.21
C GLY A 443 -13.08 25.70 0.08
N ALA A 444 -12.28 25.50 -0.95
CA ALA A 444 -10.91 24.99 -0.91
C ALA A 444 -9.87 26.12 -0.76
N GLY A 445 -10.25 27.29 -0.23
CA GLY A 445 -9.31 28.38 0.08
C GLY A 445 -8.29 28.00 1.16
N HIS A 446 -7.44 28.94 1.57
CA HIS A 446 -6.41 28.70 2.60
C HIS A 446 -6.99 28.16 3.92
N VAL A 447 -8.14 28.68 4.36
CA VAL A 447 -8.83 28.19 5.58
C VAL A 447 -9.40 26.79 5.36
N GLY A 448 -10.00 26.52 4.20
CA GLY A 448 -10.55 25.22 3.85
C GLY A 448 -9.48 24.13 3.82
N ALA A 449 -8.33 24.41 3.20
CA ALA A 449 -7.21 23.48 3.18
C ALA A 449 -6.67 23.15 4.59
N ALA A 450 -6.50 24.18 5.44
CA ALA A 450 -6.09 23.98 6.83
C ALA A 450 -7.15 23.20 7.65
N LEU A 451 -8.43 23.47 7.41
CA LEU A 451 -9.55 22.78 8.07
C LEU A 451 -9.58 21.29 7.72
N VAL A 452 -9.41 20.93 6.45
CA VAL A 452 -9.46 19.53 5.99
C VAL A 452 -8.52 18.67 6.81
N GLY A 453 -7.24 19.03 6.90
CA GLY A 453 -6.29 18.19 7.61
C GLY A 453 -6.55 18.06 9.11
N MET A 454 -6.89 19.16 9.78
CA MET A 454 -7.23 19.13 11.21
C MET A 454 -8.54 18.36 11.48
N SER A 455 -9.52 18.47 10.57
CA SER A 455 -10.80 17.77 10.72
C SER A 455 -10.68 16.26 10.52
N VAL A 456 -9.86 15.82 9.57
CA VAL A 456 -9.58 14.39 9.34
C VAL A 456 -8.85 13.80 10.53
N ALA A 457 -7.84 14.49 11.07
CA ALA A 457 -7.18 14.11 12.31
C ALA A 457 -8.15 14.04 13.51
N ALA A 458 -9.18 14.89 13.54
CA ALA A 458 -10.25 14.86 14.53
C ALA A 458 -11.34 13.79 14.26
N GLY A 459 -11.16 12.93 13.25
CA GLY A 459 -12.06 11.82 12.92
C GLY A 459 -13.31 12.24 12.14
N PHE A 460 -13.22 13.28 11.31
CA PHE A 460 -14.24 13.61 10.32
C PHE A 460 -13.86 13.08 8.94
N GLU A 461 -14.85 12.70 8.16
CA GLU A 461 -14.68 12.37 6.74
C GLU A 461 -14.91 13.63 5.89
N ALA A 462 -13.84 14.28 5.43
CA ALA A 462 -13.94 15.56 4.74
C ALA A 462 -14.23 15.40 3.23
N HIS A 463 -15.33 15.98 2.77
CA HIS A 463 -15.69 16.14 1.35
C HIS A 463 -15.59 17.61 0.98
N VAL A 464 -14.77 17.95 -0.02
CA VAL A 464 -14.44 19.33 -0.37
C VAL A 464 -15.00 19.72 -1.72
N TYR A 465 -15.56 20.93 -1.78
CA TYR A 465 -16.25 21.49 -2.94
C TYR A 465 -15.70 22.89 -3.21
N ASP A 466 -15.28 23.19 -4.45
CA ASP A 466 -14.89 24.53 -4.87
C ASP A 466 -15.15 24.70 -6.37
N ASP A 467 -15.32 25.93 -6.85
CA ASP A 467 -15.55 26.22 -8.27
C ASP A 467 -14.24 26.47 -9.05
N ARG A 468 -13.11 26.56 -8.33
CA ARG A 468 -11.80 26.83 -8.92
C ARG A 468 -10.99 25.54 -9.11
N PRO A 469 -10.70 25.14 -10.37
CA PRO A 469 -10.02 23.86 -10.66
C PRO A 469 -8.60 23.79 -10.11
N GLU A 470 -7.92 24.92 -9.95
CA GLU A 470 -6.57 24.99 -9.37
C GLU A 470 -6.55 24.75 -7.85
N LEU A 471 -7.69 24.90 -7.18
CA LEU A 471 -7.81 24.71 -5.74
C LEU A 471 -8.43 23.37 -5.37
N ALA A 472 -9.39 22.89 -6.18
CA ALA A 472 -10.11 21.63 -6.00
C ALA A 472 -9.34 20.45 -6.60
N THR A 473 -8.12 20.22 -6.15
CA THR A 473 -7.29 19.08 -6.58
C THR A 473 -6.96 18.15 -5.41
N SER A 474 -6.86 16.85 -5.69
CA SER A 474 -6.41 15.84 -4.73
C SER A 474 -4.97 16.08 -4.27
N GLU A 475 -4.10 16.58 -5.14
CA GLU A 475 -2.71 16.92 -4.79
C GLU A 475 -2.63 17.98 -3.68
N ARG A 476 -3.52 18.98 -3.71
CA ARG A 476 -3.54 20.06 -2.71
C ARG A 476 -4.29 19.67 -1.44
N LEU A 477 -5.18 18.68 -1.51
CA LEU A 477 -6.04 18.22 -0.43
C LEU A 477 -5.97 16.69 -0.29
N PRO A 478 -4.77 16.12 -0.06
CA PRO A 478 -4.58 14.67 -0.11
C PRO A 478 -5.37 13.92 0.97
N GLN A 479 -5.72 14.60 2.06
CA GLN A 479 -6.45 14.02 3.18
C GLN A 479 -7.98 14.06 3.00
N ALA A 480 -8.49 14.77 1.97
CA ALA A 480 -9.93 14.80 1.70
C ALA A 480 -10.41 13.45 1.12
N ALA A 481 -11.57 12.97 1.57
CA ALA A 481 -12.19 11.77 1.03
C ALA A 481 -12.63 11.96 -0.43
N THR A 482 -13.17 13.14 -0.75
CA THR A 482 -13.48 13.54 -2.12
C THR A 482 -13.19 15.01 -2.31
N VAL A 483 -12.74 15.38 -3.51
CA VAL A 483 -12.59 16.77 -3.95
C VAL A 483 -13.37 16.94 -5.25
N THR A 484 -14.34 17.84 -5.27
CA THR A 484 -15.23 18.04 -6.43
C THR A 484 -15.19 19.49 -6.89
N CYS A 485 -14.85 19.70 -8.17
CA CYS A 485 -14.82 21.01 -8.81
C CYS A 485 -16.12 21.27 -9.57
N GLY A 486 -16.76 22.43 -9.36
CA GLY A 486 -17.99 22.81 -10.07
C GLY A 486 -18.69 24.03 -9.47
N ALA A 487 -19.81 24.45 -10.06
CA ALA A 487 -20.54 25.62 -9.57
C ALA A 487 -21.21 25.32 -8.20
N PHE A 488 -21.05 26.23 -7.22
CA PHE A 488 -21.51 26.00 -5.84
C PHE A 488 -23.00 25.65 -5.69
N ASN A 489 -23.87 26.19 -6.54
CA ASN A 489 -25.30 25.85 -6.56
C ASN A 489 -25.54 24.38 -6.92
N GLU A 490 -24.82 23.87 -7.92
CA GLU A 490 -24.91 22.48 -8.36
C GLU A 490 -24.25 21.53 -7.35
N LEU A 491 -23.10 21.93 -6.81
CA LEU A 491 -22.40 21.17 -5.78
C LEU A 491 -23.24 21.04 -4.50
N ALA A 492 -23.83 22.13 -4.02
CA ALA A 492 -24.66 22.11 -2.81
C ALA A 492 -25.97 21.32 -3.00
N ALA A 493 -26.53 21.33 -4.21
CA ALA A 493 -27.72 20.53 -4.54
C ALA A 493 -27.39 19.03 -4.57
N SER A 494 -26.29 18.66 -5.23
CA SER A 494 -25.88 17.26 -5.45
C SER A 494 -25.17 16.61 -4.26
N ALA A 495 -24.63 17.40 -3.31
CA ALA A 495 -23.98 16.87 -2.12
C ALA A 495 -24.92 15.95 -1.32
N ALA A 496 -24.45 14.74 -1.02
CA ALA A 496 -25.16 13.74 -0.23
C ALA A 496 -25.05 14.05 1.27
N ILE A 497 -25.73 15.11 1.71
CA ILE A 497 -25.72 15.60 3.09
C ILE A 497 -26.83 14.91 3.89
N GLY A 498 -26.43 14.16 4.93
CA GLY A 498 -27.29 13.46 5.86
C GLY A 498 -27.44 14.15 7.24
N PRO A 499 -28.29 13.61 8.13
CA PRO A 499 -28.64 14.25 9.41
C PRO A 499 -27.54 14.21 10.48
N ARG A 500 -26.47 13.45 10.22
CA ARG A 500 -25.28 13.31 11.07
C ARG A 500 -24.10 14.15 10.57
N ASP A 501 -24.24 14.80 9.42
CA ASP A 501 -23.14 15.45 8.73
C ASP A 501 -23.02 16.91 9.11
N SER A 502 -21.82 17.44 9.02
CA SER A 502 -21.54 18.85 9.28
C SER A 502 -21.28 19.58 7.97
N VAL A 503 -21.80 20.79 7.83
CA VAL A 503 -21.56 21.64 6.67
C VAL A 503 -20.80 22.88 7.11
N VAL A 504 -19.70 23.17 6.42
CA VAL A 504 -18.87 24.35 6.65
C VAL A 504 -18.72 25.13 5.34
N VAL A 505 -19.18 26.38 5.36
CA VAL A 505 -19.19 27.29 4.20
C VAL A 505 -18.06 28.30 4.35
N LEU A 506 -17.07 28.20 3.46
CA LEU A 506 -15.81 28.94 3.39
C LEU A 506 -15.53 29.45 1.97
N THR A 507 -16.57 29.84 1.23
CA THR A 507 -16.42 30.22 -0.17
C THR A 507 -15.64 31.54 -0.30
N HIS A 508 -15.28 31.91 -1.53
CA HIS A 508 -14.47 33.11 -1.78
C HIS A 508 -15.30 34.41 -1.86
N GLY A 509 -16.62 34.38 -1.62
CA GLY A 509 -17.45 35.58 -1.67
C GLY A 509 -18.88 35.40 -1.15
N HIS A 510 -19.46 36.46 -0.61
CA HIS A 510 -20.74 36.41 0.13
C HIS A 510 -21.93 35.91 -0.69
N ALA A 511 -21.97 36.22 -1.99
CA ALA A 511 -23.01 35.70 -2.87
C ALA A 511 -22.98 34.17 -2.98
N TYR A 512 -21.77 33.58 -2.98
CA TYR A 512 -21.61 32.13 -3.00
C TYR A 512 -21.90 31.52 -1.63
N ASP A 513 -21.53 32.19 -0.53
CA ASP A 513 -21.90 31.75 0.83
C ASP A 513 -23.43 31.65 0.97
N GLU A 514 -24.17 32.68 0.54
CA GLU A 514 -25.64 32.69 0.56
C GLU A 514 -26.24 31.63 -0.36
N THR A 515 -25.64 31.39 -1.54
CA THR A 515 -26.06 30.35 -2.48
C THR A 515 -25.99 28.96 -1.84
N VAL A 516 -24.86 28.63 -1.19
CA VAL A 516 -24.69 27.35 -0.50
C VAL A 516 -25.62 27.25 0.70
N LEU A 517 -25.72 28.30 1.52
CA LEU A 517 -26.60 28.30 2.69
C LEU A 517 -28.07 28.11 2.30
N LEU A 518 -28.55 28.80 1.27
CA LEU A 518 -29.92 28.64 0.79
C LEU A 518 -30.18 27.21 0.33
N ALA A 519 -29.28 26.63 -0.45
CA ALA A 519 -29.41 25.25 -0.94
C ALA A 519 -29.42 24.24 0.21
N VAL A 520 -28.54 24.39 1.21
CA VAL A 520 -28.43 23.48 2.37
C VAL A 520 -29.62 23.61 3.31
N LEU A 521 -30.04 24.82 3.64
CA LEU A 521 -31.12 25.08 4.61
C LEU A 521 -32.51 24.81 4.02
N SER A 522 -32.65 24.77 2.70
CA SER A 522 -33.91 24.43 2.03
C SER A 522 -34.17 22.93 1.90
N ARG A 523 -33.23 22.07 2.29
CA ARG A 523 -33.39 20.60 2.22
C ARG A 523 -34.42 20.10 3.24
N ASP A 524 -35.06 18.97 2.94
CA ASP A 524 -35.94 18.29 3.90
C ASP A 524 -35.15 17.70 5.06
N VAL A 525 -34.04 17.01 4.74
CA VAL A 525 -33.10 16.46 5.71
C VAL A 525 -32.09 17.53 6.08
N GLN A 526 -32.09 17.94 7.35
CA GLN A 526 -31.19 18.96 7.86
C GLN A 526 -29.90 18.34 8.42
N PRO A 527 -28.71 18.89 8.09
CA PRO A 527 -27.45 18.42 8.63
C PRO A 527 -27.36 18.62 10.14
N ALA A 528 -26.36 17.96 10.72
CA ALA A 528 -26.09 18.03 12.14
C ALA A 528 -25.69 19.43 12.62
N TYR A 529 -25.00 20.14 11.74
CA TYR A 529 -24.37 21.42 12.01
C TYR A 529 -24.20 22.16 10.68
N VAL A 530 -24.46 23.46 10.70
CA VAL A 530 -24.12 24.38 9.60
C VAL A 530 -23.35 25.55 10.17
N GLY A 531 -22.16 25.78 9.64
CA GLY A 531 -21.34 26.94 9.97
C GLY A 531 -20.94 27.71 8.73
N CYS A 532 -20.91 29.04 8.83
CA CYS A 532 -20.51 29.91 7.74
C CYS A 532 -19.50 30.96 8.23
N ILE A 533 -18.41 31.13 7.46
CA ILE A 533 -17.45 32.18 7.73
C ILE A 533 -18.06 33.56 7.43
N GLY A 534 -17.78 34.52 8.30
CA GLY A 534 -18.28 35.88 8.10
C GLY A 534 -18.16 36.72 9.36
N SER A 535 -18.09 38.04 9.22
CA SER A 535 -18.17 38.95 10.36
C SER A 535 -19.58 39.04 10.89
N ALA A 536 -19.76 39.44 12.16
CA ALA A 536 -21.09 39.60 12.76
C ALA A 536 -22.02 40.51 11.95
N ARG A 537 -21.48 41.58 11.34
CA ARG A 537 -22.24 42.47 10.45
C ARG A 537 -22.73 41.75 9.19
N LYS A 538 -21.87 40.93 8.56
CA LYS A 538 -22.24 40.16 7.35
C LYS A 538 -23.23 39.07 7.68
N ALA A 539 -23.07 38.44 8.84
CA ALA A 539 -23.98 37.44 9.36
C ALA A 539 -25.41 37.98 9.50
N ALA A 540 -25.59 39.20 10.03
CA ALA A 540 -26.90 39.82 10.16
C ALA A 540 -27.61 39.99 8.82
N LEU A 541 -26.90 40.50 7.80
CA LEU A 541 -27.47 40.71 6.46
C LEU A 541 -27.84 39.38 5.78
N ALA A 542 -26.95 38.38 5.83
CA ALA A 542 -27.22 37.07 5.25
C ALA A 542 -28.44 36.39 5.90
N ARG A 543 -28.65 36.56 7.21
CA ARG A 543 -29.84 36.04 7.91
C ARG A 543 -31.13 36.68 7.39
N GLU A 544 -31.13 37.99 7.15
CA GLU A 544 -32.30 38.69 6.59
C GLU A 544 -32.63 38.20 5.17
N HIS A 545 -31.61 38.06 4.31
CA HIS A 545 -31.79 37.55 2.95
C HIS A 545 -32.31 36.11 2.92
N LEU A 546 -31.78 35.21 3.77
CA LEU A 546 -32.22 33.82 3.85
C LEU A 546 -33.69 33.71 4.29
N VAL A 547 -34.11 34.51 5.28
CA VAL A 547 -35.51 34.56 5.72
C VAL A 547 -36.41 35.12 4.61
N ALA A 548 -35.97 36.19 3.93
CA ALA A 548 -36.71 36.76 2.79
C ALA A 548 -36.83 35.78 1.62
N ALA A 549 -35.85 34.89 1.44
CA ALA A 549 -35.86 33.81 0.46
C ALA A 549 -36.73 32.60 0.88
N GLY A 550 -37.39 32.65 2.03
CA GLY A 550 -38.34 31.64 2.49
C GLY A 550 -37.77 30.56 3.41
N VAL A 551 -36.50 30.68 3.84
CA VAL A 551 -35.93 29.73 4.81
C VAL A 551 -36.54 29.97 6.20
N PRO A 552 -37.04 28.94 6.89
CA PRO A 552 -37.59 29.09 8.24
C PRO A 552 -36.59 29.73 9.21
N ARG A 553 -37.06 30.71 9.98
CA ARG A 553 -36.23 31.50 10.90
C ARG A 553 -35.43 30.64 11.88
N GLU A 554 -36.02 29.56 12.39
CA GLU A 554 -35.36 28.60 13.26
C GLU A 554 -34.10 27.98 12.63
N ARG A 555 -34.17 27.59 11.35
CA ARG A 555 -33.03 27.01 10.62
C ARG A 555 -31.93 28.04 10.40
N VAL A 556 -32.32 29.28 10.07
CA VAL A 556 -31.39 30.40 9.91
C VAL A 556 -30.68 30.69 11.23
N ASP A 557 -31.43 30.80 12.33
CA ASP A 557 -30.89 31.10 13.66
C ASP A 557 -29.96 29.99 14.19
N ALA A 558 -30.17 28.74 13.77
CA ALA A 558 -29.29 27.61 14.09
C ALA A 558 -27.91 27.65 13.40
N VAL A 559 -27.73 28.43 12.33
CA VAL A 559 -26.43 28.55 11.63
C VAL A 559 -25.40 29.24 12.53
N ALA A 560 -24.26 28.58 12.73
CA ALA A 560 -23.10 29.15 13.40
C ALA A 560 -22.40 30.17 12.50
N MET A 561 -22.73 31.45 12.70
CA MET A 561 -22.23 32.55 11.90
C MET A 561 -22.12 33.81 12.78
N PRO A 562 -20.89 34.25 13.14
CA PRO A 562 -19.58 33.73 12.71
C PRO A 562 -19.32 32.28 13.15
N ILE A 563 -18.63 31.51 12.30
CA ILE A 563 -18.18 30.15 12.59
C ILE A 563 -16.93 30.13 13.49
N GLY A 564 -16.77 29.06 14.25
CA GLY A 564 -15.65 28.80 15.16
C GLY A 564 -15.91 29.22 16.62
N LEU A 565 -15.14 28.68 17.55
CA LEU A 565 -15.09 29.18 18.93
C LEU A 565 -14.38 30.54 19.00
N ALA A 566 -14.79 31.39 19.94
CA ALA A 566 -14.23 32.72 20.14
C ALA A 566 -12.87 32.67 20.87
N ILE A 567 -11.83 32.20 20.16
CA ILE A 567 -10.46 32.05 20.69
C ILE A 567 -9.50 33.16 20.24
N GLY A 568 -10.01 34.22 19.61
CA GLY A 568 -9.17 35.30 19.06
C GLY A 568 -8.38 34.92 17.80
N ALA A 569 -8.86 33.93 17.03
CA ALA A 569 -8.21 33.44 15.83
C ALA A 569 -8.05 34.50 14.73
N VAL A 570 -6.87 34.56 14.12
CA VAL A 570 -6.50 35.51 13.05
C VAL A 570 -5.98 34.78 11.80
N THR A 571 -5.10 33.79 11.97
CA THR A 571 -4.49 33.07 10.85
C THR A 571 -5.42 31.97 10.30
N PRO A 572 -5.24 31.51 9.04
CA PRO A 572 -6.05 30.42 8.51
C PRO A 572 -6.04 29.14 9.36
N ALA A 573 -4.89 28.80 9.94
CA ALA A 573 -4.75 27.64 10.83
C ALA A 573 -5.47 27.84 12.17
N GLU A 574 -5.39 29.04 12.77
CA GLU A 574 -6.12 29.35 14.00
C GLU A 574 -7.64 29.34 13.77
N ILE A 575 -8.10 29.85 12.63
CA ILE A 575 -9.52 29.82 12.25
C ILE A 575 -9.98 28.37 12.05
N ALA A 576 -9.20 27.56 11.33
CA ALA A 576 -9.46 26.13 11.16
C ALA A 576 -9.55 25.41 12.52
N LEU A 577 -8.61 25.66 13.44
CA LEU A 577 -8.63 25.12 14.79
C LEU A 577 -9.90 25.52 15.55
N ALA A 578 -10.29 26.79 15.49
CA ALA A 578 -11.53 27.28 16.12
C ALA A 578 -12.78 26.58 15.57
N ILE A 579 -12.82 26.31 14.26
CA ILE A 579 -13.91 25.58 13.60
C ILE A 579 -13.92 24.11 14.05
N VAL A 580 -12.77 23.43 14.03
CA VAL A 580 -12.66 22.03 14.47
C VAL A 580 -13.09 21.88 15.93
N ALA A 581 -12.65 22.79 16.82
CA ALA A 581 -13.06 22.78 18.21
C ALA A 581 -14.60 22.92 18.36
N GLN A 582 -15.22 23.79 17.56
CA GLN A 582 -16.69 23.93 17.55
C GLN A 582 -17.39 22.68 17.01
N LEU A 583 -16.88 22.07 15.94
CA LEU A 583 -17.39 20.82 15.37
C LEU A 583 -17.33 19.67 16.38
N VAL A 584 -16.20 19.50 17.07
CA VAL A 584 -16.01 18.50 18.12
C VAL A 584 -17.00 18.72 19.26
N ARG A 585 -17.18 19.96 19.72
CA ARG A 585 -18.18 20.29 20.76
C ARG A 585 -19.60 19.89 20.34
N ARG A 586 -20.00 20.23 19.11
CA ARG A 586 -21.33 19.87 18.57
C ARG A 586 -21.52 18.36 18.44
N ARG A 587 -20.47 17.63 18.08
CA ARG A 587 -20.47 16.16 18.03
C ARG A 587 -20.62 15.54 19.42
N ALA A 588 -19.94 16.09 20.43
CA ALA A 588 -20.03 15.63 21.82
C ALA A 588 -21.41 15.90 22.45
N GLU A 589 -21.99 17.09 22.24
CA GLU A 589 -23.35 17.45 22.69
C GLU A 589 -24.40 16.42 22.23
N ARG A 590 -24.24 15.86 21.01
CA ARG A 590 -25.13 14.83 20.46
C ARG A 590 -24.97 13.45 21.10
N ARG A 591 -23.79 13.13 21.63
CA ARG A 591 -23.53 11.87 22.36
C ARG A 591 -24.06 11.90 23.80
N GLY A 592 -24.52 13.07 24.27
CA GLY A 592 -24.88 13.30 25.68
C GLY A 592 -23.67 13.65 26.56
N GLU A 593 -22.49 13.81 25.94
CA GLU A 593 -21.24 14.24 26.56
C GLU A 593 -21.20 15.78 26.57
N GLY A 594 -22.09 16.41 27.34
CA GLY A 594 -22.01 17.85 27.60
C GLY A 594 -20.74 18.19 28.39
N PRO A 595 -20.28 19.46 28.39
CA PRO A 595 -19.14 19.85 29.22
C PRO A 595 -19.39 19.38 30.65
N GLY A 596 -18.45 18.57 31.17
CA GLY A 596 -18.50 18.08 32.53
C GLY A 596 -18.72 19.23 33.51
N LYS A 597 -19.18 18.92 34.72
CA LYS A 597 -19.56 19.85 35.80
C LYS A 597 -18.47 20.88 36.27
N GLY A 598 -17.44 21.16 35.47
CA GLY A 598 -16.32 22.05 35.77
C GLY A 598 -16.46 23.51 35.28
N GLU A 599 -17.37 23.86 34.36
CA GLU A 599 -17.60 25.27 34.03
C GLU A 599 -18.60 25.90 35.02
N ARG A 600 -18.11 26.24 36.21
CA ARG A 600 -18.64 27.37 37.00
C ARG A 600 -17.51 28.37 37.24
N ALA A 601 -17.81 29.61 36.81
CA ALA A 601 -17.10 30.88 36.96
C ALA A 601 -16.03 31.17 35.90
#